data_AF-A0A0C9UTE2-F1
#
_entry.id   AF-A0A0C9UTE2-F1
#
_cell.length_a   1.000
_cell.length_b   1.000
_cell.length_c   1.000
_cell.angle_alpha   90.00
_cell.angle_beta   90.00
_cell.angle_gamma   90.00
#
_symmetry.space_group_name_H-M   'P 1'
#
loop_
_entity.id
_entity.type
_entity.pdbx_description
1 polymer ?
#
loop_
_entity_poly.entity_id
_entity_poly.type
_entity_poly.pdbx_seq_one_letter_code
_entity_poly.pdbx_strand_id
1 'polypeptide(L)'
;MRYMQYGDMTDLKQSVLEFQEAVQLTPDGHPDKPSLLNNLGNSLLRRFEQLGDMTDLNQSVLKFQEALQLTLDGDPNKPSVLNNLGDSLLRRFERLGDMTDLKQSVLKYQEAVQLTPDGHPDRPSLLDSLENSLLRQFEQLGDMSDFNQSVLKKQEAVQLTPDGHPDKPSSMNNL
;
A
#
# COMPACT_ATOMS: atom_id res chain seq x y z
N MET A 1 -1.87 -3.75 28.41
CA MET A 1 -2.16 -2.72 27.39
C MET A 1 -1.02 -1.71 27.23
N ARG A 2 -0.68 -0.86 28.22
CA ARG A 2 0.41 0.14 28.09
C ARG A 2 1.82 -0.42 27.80
N TYR A 3 2.19 -1.56 28.38
CA TYR A 3 3.51 -2.18 28.13
C TYR A 3 3.66 -2.70 26.68
N MET A 4 2.59 -3.25 26.08
CA MET A 4 2.63 -3.73 24.69
C MET A 4 2.73 -2.58 23.70
N GLN A 5 2.00 -1.48 23.95
CA GLN A 5 2.15 -0.26 23.13
C GLN A 5 3.55 0.37 23.28
N TYR A 6 4.17 0.32 24.46
CA TYR A 6 5.51 0.88 24.64
C TYR A 6 6.61 0.02 23.98
N GLY A 7 6.45 -1.31 23.98
CA GLY A 7 7.31 -2.24 23.25
C GLY A 7 7.25 -2.01 21.74
N ASP A 8 6.03 -2.01 21.19
CA ASP A 8 5.77 -1.77 19.75
C ASP A 8 6.33 -0.42 19.26
N MET A 9 6.18 0.63 20.08
CA MET A 9 6.75 1.95 19.81
C MET A 9 8.28 1.98 19.77
N THR A 10 8.94 1.19 20.62
CA THR A 10 10.41 1.12 20.66
C THR A 10 10.92 0.33 19.46
N ASP A 11 10.24 -0.76 19.14
CA ASP A 11 10.56 -1.63 18.01
C ASP A 11 10.40 -0.91 16.67
N LEU A 12 9.36 -0.08 16.50
CA LEU A 12 9.17 0.71 15.28
C LEU A 12 10.22 1.81 15.09
N LYS A 13 10.61 2.50 16.16
CA LYS A 13 11.69 3.50 16.09
C LYS A 13 13.01 2.86 15.71
N GLN A 14 13.31 1.71 16.33
CA GLN A 14 14.51 0.94 16.06
C GLN A 14 14.53 0.43 14.61
N SER A 15 13.41 -0.11 14.12
CA SER A 15 13.28 -0.58 12.74
C SER A 15 13.53 0.52 11.70
N VAL A 16 13.00 1.73 11.93
CA VAL A 16 13.26 2.86 11.03
C VAL A 16 14.75 3.21 11.00
N LEU A 17 15.42 3.23 12.16
CA LEU A 17 16.85 3.54 12.23
C LEU A 17 17.70 2.47 11.52
N GLU A 18 17.41 1.20 11.76
CA GLU A 18 18.13 0.07 11.14
C GLU A 18 17.97 0.07 9.62
N PHE A 19 16.75 0.25 9.11
CA PHE A 19 16.55 0.33 7.66
C PHE A 19 17.13 1.62 7.06
N GLN A 20 17.14 2.74 7.78
CA GLN A 20 17.82 3.96 7.33
C GLN A 20 19.32 3.73 7.18
N GLU A 21 19.96 3.11 8.16
CA GLU A 21 21.39 2.79 8.11
C GLU A 21 21.68 1.80 6.98
N ALA A 22 20.91 0.73 6.85
CA ALA A 22 21.06 -0.25 5.78
C ALA A 22 20.92 0.38 4.38
N VAL A 23 19.93 1.27 4.19
CA VAL A 23 19.75 2.01 2.94
C VAL A 23 20.94 2.92 2.67
N GLN A 24 21.51 3.59 3.67
CA GLN A 24 22.67 4.46 3.49
C GLN A 24 23.95 3.69 3.12
N LEU A 25 24.14 2.50 3.69
CA LEU A 25 25.32 1.66 3.45
C LEU A 25 25.23 0.87 2.14
N THR A 26 24.03 0.73 1.56
CA THR A 26 23.80 -0.04 0.34
C THR A 26 23.82 0.86 -0.90
N PRO A 27 24.71 0.63 -1.89
CA PRO A 27 24.72 1.41 -3.14
C PRO A 27 23.45 1.21 -3.98
N ASP A 28 23.09 2.20 -4.81
CA ASP A 28 21.85 2.16 -5.58
C ASP A 28 21.77 1.04 -6.62
N GLY A 29 22.94 0.57 -7.12
CA GLY A 29 23.01 -0.58 -8.03
C GLY A 29 22.96 -1.95 -7.34
N HIS A 30 22.85 -2.00 -6.01
CA HIS A 30 22.80 -3.25 -5.27
C HIS A 30 21.40 -3.89 -5.37
N PRO A 31 21.29 -5.19 -5.63
CA PRO A 31 20.00 -5.86 -5.84
C PRO A 31 19.04 -5.76 -4.65
N ASP A 32 19.55 -5.66 -3.42
CA ASP A 32 18.71 -5.56 -2.21
C ASP A 32 18.22 -4.14 -1.91
N LYS A 33 18.75 -3.12 -2.59
CA LYS A 33 18.42 -1.71 -2.33
C LYS A 33 16.91 -1.42 -2.45
N PRO A 34 16.18 -1.90 -3.47
CA PRO A 34 14.74 -1.67 -3.59
C PRO A 34 13.95 -2.26 -2.41
N SER A 35 14.31 -3.48 -1.96
CA SER A 35 13.67 -4.13 -0.84
C SER A 35 13.92 -3.40 0.49
N LEU A 36 15.15 -2.91 0.72
CA LEU A 36 15.48 -2.10 1.89
C LEU A 36 14.69 -0.78 1.91
N LEU A 37 14.57 -0.11 0.76
CA LEU A 37 13.75 1.10 0.62
C LEU A 37 12.27 0.83 0.88
N ASN A 38 11.73 -0.26 0.34
CA ASN A 38 10.35 -0.68 0.59
C ASN A 38 10.09 -0.98 2.08
N ASN A 39 11.03 -1.65 2.75
CA ASN A 39 10.91 -1.93 4.18
C ASN A 39 11.00 -0.65 5.02
N LEU A 40 11.91 0.27 4.67
CA LEU A 40 11.98 1.58 5.32
C LEU A 40 10.67 2.36 5.15
N GLY A 41 10.12 2.39 3.93
CA GLY A 41 8.83 3.01 3.64
C GLY A 41 7.71 2.44 4.50
N ASN A 42 7.66 1.12 4.65
CA ASN A 42 6.65 0.44 5.49
C ASN A 42 6.81 0.78 6.97
N SER A 43 8.04 0.78 7.51
CA SER A 43 8.27 1.14 8.92
C SER A 43 7.90 2.60 9.19
N LEU A 44 8.15 3.50 8.24
CA LEU A 44 7.73 4.91 8.31
C LEU A 44 6.20 5.04 8.27
N LEU A 45 5.52 4.34 7.35
CA LEU A 45 4.06 4.36 7.24
C LEU A 45 3.41 3.87 8.54
N ARG A 46 3.87 2.74 9.09
CA ARG A 46 3.37 2.22 10.37
C ARG A 46 3.61 3.19 11.52
N ARG A 47 4.77 3.84 11.56
CA ARG A 47 5.07 4.85 12.59
C ARG A 47 4.16 6.07 12.46
N PHE A 48 3.85 6.51 11.23
CA PHE A 48 2.83 7.53 10.98
C PHE A 48 1.45 7.09 11.48
N GLU A 49 1.01 5.85 11.21
CA GLU A 49 -0.30 5.37 11.65
C GLU A 49 -0.45 5.39 13.18
N GLN A 50 0.65 5.21 13.91
CA GLN A 50 0.66 5.26 15.38
C GLN A 50 0.82 6.66 15.95
N LEU A 51 1.69 7.50 15.35
CA LEU A 51 2.08 8.80 15.90
C LEU A 51 1.40 9.99 15.24
N GLY A 52 0.90 9.81 14.02
CA GLY A 52 0.33 10.87 13.19
C GLY A 52 1.34 11.89 12.65
N ASP A 53 2.65 11.58 12.67
CA ASP A 53 3.70 12.48 12.17
C ASP A 53 3.72 12.52 10.64
N MET A 54 3.29 13.65 10.07
CA MET A 54 3.25 13.85 8.62
C MET A 54 4.63 13.74 7.95
N THR A 55 5.73 13.93 8.70
CA THR A 55 7.08 13.73 8.18
C THR A 55 7.28 12.27 7.79
N ASP A 56 6.82 11.34 8.61
CA ASP A 56 6.95 9.91 8.35
C ASP A 56 6.14 9.49 7.13
N LEU A 57 4.92 10.01 6.98
CA LEU A 57 4.09 9.73 5.81
C LEU A 57 4.71 10.29 4.52
N ASN A 58 5.26 11.50 4.57
CA ASN A 58 5.94 12.07 3.41
C ASN A 58 7.20 11.29 3.05
N GLN A 59 7.95 10.84 4.05
CA GLN A 59 9.13 10.01 3.82
C GLN A 59 8.74 8.61 3.30
N SER A 60 7.64 7.99 3.76
CA SER A 60 7.20 6.70 3.23
C SER A 60 6.92 6.77 1.73
N VAL A 61 6.19 7.81 1.27
CA VAL A 61 5.94 8.05 -0.15
C VAL A 61 7.26 8.16 -0.94
N LEU A 62 8.22 8.95 -0.45
CA LEU A 62 9.52 9.10 -1.10
C LEU A 62 10.28 7.77 -1.18
N LYS A 63 10.28 6.97 -0.11
CA LYS A 63 11.00 5.68 -0.09
C LYS A 63 10.37 4.63 -0.98
N PHE A 64 9.05 4.59 -1.09
CA PHE A 64 8.40 3.71 -2.07
C PHE A 64 8.65 4.18 -3.51
N GLN A 65 8.72 5.50 -3.77
CA GLN A 65 9.09 6.03 -5.08
C GLN A 65 10.54 5.68 -5.45
N GLU A 66 11.49 5.84 -4.53
CA GLU A 66 12.88 5.44 -4.71
C GLU A 66 12.98 3.92 -4.95
N ALA A 67 12.26 3.10 -4.18
CA ALA A 67 12.21 1.65 -4.38
C ALA A 67 11.72 1.31 -5.78
N LEU A 68 10.59 1.88 -6.21
CA LEU A 68 9.99 1.62 -7.51
C LEU A 68 10.89 2.04 -8.69
N GLN A 69 11.67 3.11 -8.54
CA GLN A 69 12.65 3.54 -9.55
C GLN A 69 13.79 2.54 -9.75
N LEU A 70 14.15 1.80 -8.69
CA LEU A 70 15.24 0.82 -8.73
C LEU A 70 14.73 -0.62 -9.00
N THR A 71 13.43 -0.88 -8.88
CA THR A 71 12.81 -2.17 -9.19
C THR A 71 12.68 -2.40 -10.68
N LEU A 72 13.15 -3.55 -11.17
CA LEU A 72 13.04 -3.94 -12.58
C LEU A 72 11.61 -4.36 -12.96
N ASP A 73 11.24 -4.23 -14.23
CA ASP A 73 9.88 -4.51 -14.72
C ASP A 73 9.39 -5.95 -14.54
N GLY A 74 10.30 -6.91 -14.37
CA GLY A 74 9.98 -8.33 -14.10
C GLY A 74 10.16 -8.75 -12.64
N ASP A 75 10.46 -7.82 -11.73
CA ASP A 75 10.68 -8.15 -10.32
C ASP A 75 9.36 -8.57 -9.64
N PRO A 76 9.31 -9.75 -8.99
CA PRO A 76 8.10 -10.23 -8.32
C PRO A 76 7.64 -9.34 -7.16
N ASN A 77 8.51 -8.48 -6.61
CA ASN A 77 8.16 -7.56 -5.54
C ASN A 77 7.53 -6.26 -6.05
N LYS A 78 7.61 -5.96 -7.35
CA LYS A 78 7.10 -4.69 -7.93
C LYS A 78 5.62 -4.43 -7.57
N PRO A 79 4.70 -5.41 -7.63
CA PRO A 79 3.31 -5.19 -7.21
C PRO A 79 3.17 -4.77 -5.74
N SER A 80 3.99 -5.33 -4.84
CA SER A 80 3.97 -4.95 -3.41
C SER A 80 4.43 -3.51 -3.20
N VAL A 81 5.51 -3.09 -3.88
CA VAL A 81 6.01 -1.70 -3.80
C VAL A 81 4.95 -0.72 -4.32
N LEU A 82 4.30 -1.06 -5.43
CA LEU A 82 3.20 -0.27 -6.01
C LEU A 82 2.02 -0.15 -5.05
N ASN A 83 1.60 -1.25 -4.42
CA ASN A 83 0.53 -1.23 -3.42
C ASN A 83 0.89 -0.33 -2.23
N ASN A 84 2.08 -0.48 -1.67
CA ASN A 84 2.50 0.30 -0.50
C ASN A 84 2.66 1.81 -0.82
N LEU A 85 3.08 2.14 -2.04
CA LEU A 85 3.05 3.51 -2.54
C LEU A 85 1.62 4.04 -2.63
N GLY A 86 0.70 3.24 -3.18
CA GLY A 86 -0.73 3.53 -3.22
C GLY A 86 -1.30 3.83 -1.83
N ASP A 87 -0.99 2.98 -0.85
CA ASP A 87 -1.44 3.13 0.55
C ASP A 87 -0.95 4.44 1.17
N SER A 88 0.34 4.75 0.99
CA SER A 88 0.91 6.00 1.52
C SER A 88 0.31 7.24 0.88
N LEU A 89 0.04 7.20 -0.44
CA LEU A 89 -0.61 8.30 -1.15
C LEU A 89 -2.06 8.47 -0.71
N LEU A 90 -2.82 7.38 -0.57
CA LEU A 90 -4.20 7.42 -0.09
C LEU A 90 -4.28 8.01 1.32
N ARG A 91 -3.41 7.55 2.24
CA ARG A 91 -3.29 8.08 3.60
C ARG A 91 -2.92 9.56 3.59
N ARG A 92 -2.07 10.00 2.67
CA ARG A 92 -1.68 11.42 2.55
C ARG A 92 -2.83 12.28 2.02
N PHE A 93 -3.59 11.77 1.05
CA PHE A 93 -4.84 12.39 0.62
C PHE A 93 -5.83 12.51 1.80
N GLU A 94 -6.04 11.46 2.59
CA GLU A 94 -6.95 11.51 3.75
C GLU A 94 -6.58 12.60 4.77
N ARG A 95 -5.30 12.97 4.85
CA ARG A 95 -4.80 14.01 5.77
C ARG A 95 -4.78 15.41 5.18
N LEU A 96 -4.51 15.54 3.89
CA LEU A 96 -4.25 16.83 3.23
C LEU A 96 -5.32 17.26 2.23
N GLY A 97 -6.15 16.33 1.75
CA GLY A 97 -7.15 16.55 0.71
C GLY A 97 -6.56 16.78 -0.69
N ASP A 98 -5.30 16.42 -0.94
CA ASP A 98 -4.68 16.61 -2.25
C ASP A 98 -5.21 15.56 -3.25
N MET A 99 -6.06 16.02 -4.18
CA MET A 99 -6.63 15.17 -5.23
C MET A 99 -5.59 14.54 -6.15
N THR A 100 -4.38 15.09 -6.23
CA THR A 100 -3.26 14.48 -6.97
C THR A 100 -2.87 13.15 -6.33
N ASP A 101 -2.79 13.11 -5.00
CA ASP A 101 -2.43 11.89 -4.27
C ASP A 101 -3.47 10.81 -4.45
N LEU A 102 -4.76 11.15 -4.38
CA LEU A 102 -5.84 10.20 -4.62
C LEU A 102 -5.83 9.64 -6.04
N LYS A 103 -5.58 10.48 -7.04
CA LYS A 103 -5.45 9.99 -8.43
C LYS A 103 -4.23 9.09 -8.60
N GLN A 104 -3.12 9.43 -7.96
CA GLN A 104 -1.92 8.61 -8.01
C GLN A 104 -2.11 7.28 -7.27
N SER A 105 -2.82 7.23 -6.13
CA SER A 105 -3.08 5.96 -5.43
C SER A 105 -3.86 4.99 -6.30
N VAL A 106 -4.94 5.46 -6.96
CA VAL A 106 -5.71 4.65 -7.92
C VAL A 106 -4.80 4.08 -9.01
N LEU A 107 -3.96 4.90 -9.64
CA LEU A 107 -3.04 4.44 -10.68
C LEU A 107 -2.05 3.39 -10.18
N LYS A 108 -1.54 3.53 -8.96
CA LYS A 108 -0.58 2.57 -8.38
C LYS A 108 -1.23 1.25 -8.00
N TYR A 109 -2.45 1.26 -7.47
CA TYR A 109 -3.18 0.01 -7.26
C TYR A 109 -3.57 -0.67 -8.58
N GLN A 110 -3.96 0.09 -9.61
CA GLN A 110 -4.23 -0.46 -10.94
C GLN A 110 -3.01 -1.15 -11.53
N GLU A 111 -1.83 -0.51 -11.45
CA GLU A 111 -0.56 -1.09 -11.91
C GLU A 111 -0.22 -2.37 -11.13
N ALA A 112 -0.39 -2.37 -9.80
CA ALA A 112 -0.17 -3.55 -8.97
C ALA A 112 -1.09 -4.73 -9.38
N VAL A 113 -2.40 -4.47 -9.51
CA VAL A 113 -3.37 -5.47 -9.97
C VAL A 113 -3.05 -5.95 -11.38
N GLN A 114 -2.61 -5.09 -12.29
CA GLN A 114 -2.26 -5.51 -13.65
C GLN A 114 -1.05 -6.46 -13.71
N LEU A 115 -0.08 -6.26 -12.81
CA LEU A 115 1.14 -7.07 -12.76
C LEU A 115 0.98 -8.38 -11.98
N THR A 116 -0.09 -8.55 -11.22
CA THR A 116 -0.33 -9.74 -10.39
C THR A 116 -1.29 -10.73 -11.09
N PRO A 117 -0.91 -12.00 -11.35
CA PRO A 117 -1.82 -12.98 -11.97
C PRO A 117 -3.03 -13.36 -11.11
N ASP A 118 -4.12 -13.80 -11.74
CA ASP A 118 -5.39 -14.18 -11.07
C ASP A 118 -5.23 -15.20 -9.93
N GLY A 119 -4.33 -16.16 -10.07
CA GLY A 119 -4.06 -17.19 -9.06
C GLY A 119 -3.11 -16.79 -7.94
N HIS A 120 -2.62 -15.54 -7.92
CA HIS A 120 -1.67 -15.08 -6.91
C HIS A 120 -2.38 -14.81 -5.58
N PRO A 121 -1.84 -15.27 -4.43
CA PRO A 121 -2.49 -15.14 -3.12
C PRO A 121 -2.79 -13.69 -2.72
N ASP A 122 -1.95 -12.74 -3.12
CA ASP A 122 -2.12 -11.32 -2.76
C ASP A 122 -3.13 -10.57 -3.64
N ARG A 123 -3.59 -11.16 -4.76
CA ARG A 123 -4.44 -10.45 -5.71
C ARG A 123 -5.76 -9.95 -5.11
N PRO A 124 -6.49 -10.73 -4.29
CA PRO A 124 -7.70 -10.22 -3.63
C PRO A 124 -7.43 -8.97 -2.79
N SER A 125 -6.33 -8.92 -2.05
CA SER A 125 -5.98 -7.74 -1.24
C SER A 125 -5.66 -6.53 -2.12
N LEU A 126 -4.96 -6.70 -3.24
CA LEU A 126 -4.70 -5.60 -4.19
C LEU A 126 -5.99 -5.05 -4.81
N LEU A 127 -6.95 -5.93 -5.11
CA LEU A 127 -8.27 -5.55 -5.63
C LEU A 127 -9.08 -4.77 -4.60
N ASP A 128 -9.03 -5.17 -3.33
CA ASP A 128 -9.67 -4.44 -2.23
C ASP A 128 -9.04 -3.06 -2.02
N SER A 129 -7.71 -2.92 -2.11
CA SER A 129 -7.04 -1.62 -2.05
C SER A 129 -7.47 -0.70 -3.21
N LEU A 130 -7.54 -1.25 -4.43
CA LEU A 130 -8.01 -0.50 -5.60
C LEU A 130 -9.48 -0.07 -5.45
N GLU A 131 -10.33 -0.97 -5.00
CA GLU A 131 -11.75 -0.72 -4.73
C GLU A 131 -11.92 0.47 -3.77
N ASN A 132 -11.24 0.43 -2.63
CA ASN A 132 -11.30 1.51 -1.63
C ASN A 132 -10.87 2.85 -2.23
N SER A 133 -9.75 2.88 -2.97
CA SER A 133 -9.27 4.11 -3.59
C SER A 133 -10.23 4.67 -4.64
N LEU A 134 -10.89 3.81 -5.42
CA LEU A 134 -11.93 4.19 -6.38
C LEU A 134 -13.18 4.72 -5.67
N LEU A 135 -13.58 4.10 -4.56
CA LEU A 135 -14.70 4.57 -3.76
C LEU A 135 -14.42 5.96 -3.18
N ARG A 136 -13.22 6.21 -2.65
CA ARG A 136 -12.79 7.55 -2.21
C ARG A 136 -12.82 8.55 -3.35
N GLN A 137 -12.39 8.16 -4.55
CA GLN A 137 -12.43 9.03 -5.72
C GLN A 137 -13.87 9.39 -6.12
N PHE A 138 -14.78 8.41 -6.11
CA PHE A 138 -16.21 8.65 -6.30
C PHE A 138 -16.79 9.59 -5.24
N GLU A 139 -16.47 9.40 -3.96
CA GLU A 139 -16.93 10.29 -2.89
C GLU A 139 -16.51 11.76 -3.11
N GLN A 140 -15.33 11.99 -3.70
CA GLN A 140 -14.83 13.34 -3.97
C GLN A 140 -15.36 13.95 -5.28
N LEU A 141 -15.53 13.14 -6.33
CA LEU A 141 -15.80 13.62 -7.69
C LEU A 141 -17.24 13.38 -8.15
N GLY A 142 -17.95 12.43 -7.53
CA GLY A 142 -19.29 12.00 -7.94
C GLY A 142 -19.33 11.24 -9.26
N ASP A 143 -18.18 10.75 -9.76
CA ASP A 143 -18.12 10.01 -11.02
C ASP A 143 -18.63 8.57 -10.86
N MET A 144 -19.81 8.29 -11.41
CA MET A 144 -20.41 6.96 -11.39
C MET A 144 -19.54 5.88 -12.05
N SER A 145 -18.61 6.25 -12.95
CA SER A 145 -17.64 5.31 -13.49
C SER A 145 -16.76 4.73 -12.39
N ASP A 146 -16.26 5.56 -11.48
CA ASP A 146 -15.37 5.13 -10.39
C ASP A 146 -16.12 4.20 -9.42
N PHE A 147 -17.38 4.50 -9.10
CA PHE A 147 -18.23 3.62 -8.29
C PHE A 147 -18.48 2.26 -8.97
N ASN A 148 -18.81 2.26 -10.26
CA ASN A 148 -19.03 1.00 -10.99
C ASN A 148 -17.75 0.16 -11.05
N GLN A 149 -16.59 0.80 -11.22
CA GLN A 149 -15.30 0.11 -11.17
C GLN A 149 -15.01 -0.45 -9.77
N SER A 150 -15.30 0.29 -8.70
CA SER A 150 -15.08 -0.21 -7.34
C SER A 150 -15.90 -1.48 -7.06
N VAL A 151 -17.19 -1.50 -7.45
CA VAL A 151 -18.05 -2.67 -7.32
C VAL A 151 -17.51 -3.87 -8.10
N LEU A 152 -17.04 -3.66 -9.34
CA LEU A 152 -16.44 -4.73 -10.14
C LEU A 152 -15.18 -5.30 -9.49
N LYS A 153 -14.32 -4.45 -8.93
CA LYS A 153 -13.11 -4.89 -8.23
C LYS A 153 -13.41 -5.63 -6.94
N LYS A 154 -14.46 -5.23 -6.22
CA LYS A 154 -14.93 -5.99 -5.06
C LYS A 154 -15.41 -7.39 -5.45
N GLN A 155 -16.23 -7.49 -6.49
CA GLN A 155 -16.74 -8.76 -6.98
C GLN A 155 -15.60 -9.69 -7.41
N GLU A 156 -14.60 -9.16 -8.11
CA GLU A 156 -13.39 -9.89 -8.50
C GLU A 156 -12.62 -10.43 -7.27
N ALA A 157 -12.40 -9.59 -6.24
CA ALA A 157 -11.71 -10.00 -5.01
C ALA A 157 -12.44 -11.16 -4.29
N VAL A 158 -13.76 -11.09 -4.20
CA VAL A 158 -14.59 -12.10 -3.54
C VAL A 158 -14.56 -13.43 -4.31
N GLN A 159 -14.58 -13.38 -5.65
CA GLN A 159 -14.50 -14.58 -6.49
C GLN A 159 -13.15 -15.29 -6.34
N LEU A 160 -12.06 -14.54 -6.21
CA LEU A 160 -10.71 -15.08 -6.09
C LEU A 160 -10.34 -15.52 -4.66
N THR A 161 -11.12 -15.14 -3.65
CA THR A 161 -10.90 -15.56 -2.27
C THR A 161 -11.29 -17.04 -2.07
N PRO A 162 -10.37 -17.93 -1.62
CA PRO A 162 -10.66 -19.36 -1.44
C PRO A 162 -11.80 -19.62 -0.44
N ASP A 163 -12.58 -20.70 -0.65
CA ASP A 163 -13.74 -21.06 0.19
C ASP A 163 -13.44 -21.28 1.69
N GLY A 164 -12.18 -21.48 2.05
CA GLY A 164 -11.71 -21.62 3.44
C GLY A 164 -11.12 -20.36 4.06
N HIS A 165 -11.13 -19.21 3.36
CA HIS A 165 -10.55 -17.97 3.89
C HIS A 165 -11.51 -17.34 4.93
N PRO A 166 -11.01 -16.87 6.09
CA PRO A 166 -11.84 -16.28 7.14
C PRO A 166 -12.72 -15.10 6.67
N ASP A 167 -12.35 -14.44 5.56
CA ASP A 167 -13.04 -13.27 5.02
C ASP A 167 -14.15 -13.58 3.99
N LYS A 168 -14.31 -14.85 3.56
CA LYS A 168 -15.32 -15.25 2.57
C LYS A 168 -16.78 -15.25 3.10
N PRO A 169 -17.07 -15.66 4.34
CA PRO A 169 -18.43 -15.62 4.88
C PRO A 169 -18.99 -14.19 5.00
N SER A 170 -18.12 -13.18 5.18
CA SER A 170 -18.50 -11.77 5.34
C SER A 170 -18.85 -11.09 4.02
N SER A 171 -18.28 -11.56 2.91
CA SER A 171 -18.36 -10.92 1.60
C SER A 171 -19.58 -11.34 0.77
N MET A 172 -20.21 -12.48 1.08
CA MET A 172 -21.43 -12.92 0.39
C MET A 172 -22.74 -12.35 0.94
N ASN A 173 -22.72 -11.71 2.12
CA ASN A 173 -23.94 -11.17 2.75
C ASN A 173 -24.26 -9.71 2.40
N ASN A 174 -23.41 -9.03 1.62
CA ASN A 174 -23.54 -7.59 1.33
C ASN A 174 -23.47 -7.25 -0.19
N LEU A 175 -23.76 -8.21 -1.07
CA LEU A 175 -24.06 -7.97 -2.49
C LEU A 175 -25.57 -7.96 -2.71
#